data_AF-A0A960RX21-F1
#
_entry.id   AF-A0A960RX21-F1
#
_cell.length_a   1.000
_cell.length_b   1.000
_cell.length_c   1.000
_cell.angle_alpha   90.00
_cell.angle_beta   90.00
_cell.angle_gamma   90.00
#
_symmetry.space_group_name_H-M   'P 1'
#
loop_
_entity.id
_entity.type
_entity.pdbx_description
1 polymer ?
#
loop_
_entity_poly.entity_id
_entity_poly.type
_entity_poly.pdbx_seq_one_letter_code
_entity_poly.pdbx_strand_id
1 'polypeptide(L)'
;MNPLDHSFYRLFLVTNEQGQGLTLEKLGDPEKTPAEGSVMIGTAAFFNLNAIAARHSPIKKLIIIDKSPVAKYFWEKFSEIMDEVNQPKLWHLRALAHHRPVLQYQREIVIEKVEKLLKDKRLIWANFWGEPSALRPFQLEFYDGVSWLFDDQRFEKICRLFKEKRFEFHQASFTEPNSIAEVIHSIPREMTVDMLYLSNIREYATKEEEHDKFVASLYILKTVCTNNTYVIDTLPREGGISSPLDLRQRITKNFLIMLSDFALLSQTQPGYGY
;
A
#
# COMPACT_ATOMS: atom_id res chain seq x y z
N MET A 1 23.31 -2.84 18.25
CA MET A 1 21.87 -2.53 18.08
C MET A 1 21.14 -2.93 19.34
N ASN A 2 20.30 -2.05 19.88
CA ASN A 2 19.50 -2.33 21.07
C ASN A 2 18.28 -3.18 20.65
N PRO A 3 18.11 -4.41 21.15
CA PRO A 3 16.97 -5.28 20.79
C PRO A 3 15.60 -4.76 21.27
N LEU A 4 15.56 -3.60 21.94
CA LEU A 4 14.36 -2.96 22.47
C LEU A 4 13.93 -1.71 21.67
N ASP A 5 14.51 -1.44 20.49
CA ASP A 5 14.00 -0.39 19.61
C ASP A 5 12.72 -0.89 18.88
N HIS A 6 11.64 -1.00 19.64
CA HIS A 6 10.33 -1.48 19.22
C HIS A 6 9.64 -0.54 18.20
N SER A 7 10.25 0.60 17.86
CA SER A 7 9.75 1.51 16.83
C SER A 7 9.90 0.94 15.41
N PHE A 8 10.87 0.04 15.20
CA PHE A 8 11.22 -0.49 13.87
C PHE A 8 10.33 -1.63 13.35
N TYR A 9 9.48 -2.22 14.19
CA TYR A 9 8.63 -3.37 13.82
C TYR A 9 7.16 -3.00 13.74
N ARG A 10 6.82 -1.73 13.48
CA ARG A 10 5.42 -1.33 13.37
C ARG A 10 4.84 -1.79 12.03
N LEU A 11 3.64 -2.33 12.10
CA LEU A 11 2.88 -2.73 10.93
C LEU A 11 1.75 -1.72 10.71
N PHE A 12 1.80 -1.02 9.59
CA PHE A 12 0.80 -0.02 9.21
C PHE A 12 -0.02 -0.53 8.02
N LEU A 13 -0.89 -1.53 8.26
CA LEU A 13 -1.75 -2.05 7.20
C LEU A 13 -2.91 -1.11 6.88
N VAL A 14 -3.38 -0.37 7.89
CA VAL A 14 -4.43 0.63 7.74
C VAL A 14 -3.77 1.98 7.66
N THR A 15 -4.16 2.74 6.66
CA THR A 15 -3.71 4.12 6.53
C THR A 15 -4.43 5.00 7.56
N ASN A 16 -3.68 5.85 8.26
CA ASN A 16 -4.23 6.92 9.10
C ASN A 16 -4.38 8.23 8.33
N GLU A 17 -4.22 8.20 7.01
CA GLU A 17 -4.14 9.38 6.17
C GLU A 17 -5.54 9.92 5.85
N GLN A 18 -5.74 11.22 6.08
CA GLN A 18 -7.01 11.85 5.74
C GLN A 18 -7.11 12.09 4.22
N GLY A 19 -8.35 12.01 3.71
CA GLY A 19 -8.65 12.31 2.31
C GLY A 19 -8.53 11.12 1.35
N GLN A 20 -8.35 9.90 1.86
CA GLN A 20 -8.34 8.67 1.06
C GLN A 20 -9.51 8.58 0.08
N GLY A 21 -10.74 8.89 0.53
CA GLY A 21 -11.90 8.82 -0.36
C GLY A 21 -11.80 9.74 -1.58
N LEU A 22 -11.32 10.98 -1.40
CA LEU A 22 -11.13 11.93 -2.51
C LEU A 22 -10.01 11.49 -3.46
N THR A 23 -8.94 10.91 -2.92
CA THR A 23 -7.84 10.34 -3.71
C THR A 23 -8.35 9.18 -4.57
N LEU A 24 -9.10 8.25 -3.97
CA LEU A 24 -9.66 7.09 -4.64
C LEU A 24 -10.72 7.49 -5.68
N GLU A 25 -11.58 8.45 -5.38
CA GLU A 25 -12.55 9.02 -6.34
C GLU A 25 -11.83 9.57 -7.58
N LYS A 26 -10.75 10.35 -7.39
CA LYS A 26 -9.95 10.88 -8.50
C LYS A 26 -9.30 9.76 -9.32
N LEU A 27 -8.76 8.73 -8.68
CA LEU A 27 -8.13 7.58 -9.37
C LEU A 27 -9.13 6.74 -10.16
N GLY A 28 -10.40 6.74 -9.76
CA GLY A 28 -11.49 6.06 -10.45
C GLY A 28 -12.07 6.83 -11.64
N ASP A 29 -11.74 8.12 -11.78
CA ASP A 29 -12.16 8.95 -12.91
C ASP A 29 -11.17 8.78 -14.09
N PRO A 30 -11.56 8.09 -15.18
CA PRO A 30 -10.67 7.80 -16.30
C PRO A 30 -10.32 9.05 -17.13
N GLU A 31 -11.12 10.11 -17.06
CA GLU A 31 -10.84 11.36 -17.76
C GLU A 31 -9.79 12.18 -17.01
N LYS A 32 -9.89 12.21 -15.67
CA LYS A 32 -8.92 12.91 -14.82
C LYS A 32 -7.61 12.15 -14.66
N THR A 33 -7.70 10.83 -14.62
CA THR A 33 -6.54 9.96 -14.37
C THR A 33 -6.46 8.84 -15.41
N PRO A 34 -6.17 9.12 -16.69
CA PRO A 34 -5.95 8.07 -17.68
C PRO A 34 -4.79 7.16 -17.24
N ALA A 35 -4.93 5.85 -17.46
CA ALA A 35 -3.87 4.89 -17.14
C ALA A 35 -2.90 4.73 -18.30
N GLU A 36 -1.63 4.75 -17.98
CA GLU A 36 -0.54 4.61 -18.96
C GLU A 36 0.46 3.52 -18.59
N GLY A 37 0.31 2.93 -17.40
CA GLY A 37 1.02 1.74 -16.99
C GLY A 37 0.10 0.61 -16.60
N SER A 38 0.70 -0.47 -16.12
CA SER A 38 -0.03 -1.64 -15.63
C SER A 38 0.50 -2.19 -14.31
N VAL A 39 1.51 -1.55 -13.72
CA VAL A 39 2.10 -1.95 -12.44
C VAL A 39 1.72 -0.92 -11.38
N MET A 40 1.33 -1.41 -10.20
CA MET A 40 1.29 -0.60 -8.98
C MET A 40 2.45 -1.02 -8.09
N ILE A 41 3.21 -0.04 -7.60
CA ILE A 41 4.22 -0.23 -6.56
C ILE A 41 3.77 0.56 -5.32
N GLY A 42 3.88 -0.01 -4.13
CA GLY A 42 3.68 0.79 -2.93
C GLY A 42 4.15 0.16 -1.63
N THR A 43 4.03 0.91 -0.55
CA THR A 43 4.33 0.42 0.82
C THR A 43 3.28 -0.55 1.33
N ALA A 44 3.55 -1.27 2.43
CA ALA A 44 2.69 -2.32 2.97
C ALA A 44 1.40 -1.81 3.66
N ALA A 45 0.50 -1.20 2.90
CA ALA A 45 -0.83 -0.76 3.34
C ALA A 45 -1.98 -1.28 2.45
N PHE A 46 -3.18 -1.42 3.01
CA PHE A 46 -4.40 -1.78 2.27
C PHE A 46 -4.86 -0.68 1.31
N PHE A 47 -4.38 0.55 1.48
CA PHE A 47 -4.58 1.63 0.52
C PHE A 47 -4.25 1.19 -0.92
N ASN A 48 -3.20 0.37 -1.13
CA ASN A 48 -2.87 -0.14 -2.46
C ASN A 48 -4.02 -0.96 -3.07
N LEU A 49 -4.67 -1.81 -2.28
CA LEU A 49 -5.81 -2.60 -2.75
C LEU A 49 -7.00 -1.70 -3.06
N ASN A 50 -7.26 -0.69 -2.22
CA ASN A 50 -8.32 0.29 -2.47
C ASN A 50 -8.05 1.09 -3.75
N ALA A 51 -6.82 1.53 -3.98
CA ALA A 51 -6.42 2.25 -5.19
C ALA A 51 -6.60 1.40 -6.45
N ILE A 52 -6.20 0.13 -6.41
CA ILE A 52 -6.44 -0.81 -7.52
C ILE A 52 -7.94 -1.01 -7.74
N ALA A 53 -8.72 -1.19 -6.66
CA ALA A 53 -10.16 -1.38 -6.73
C ALA A 53 -10.88 -0.16 -7.34
N ALA A 54 -10.44 1.05 -6.99
CA ALA A 54 -10.98 2.29 -7.53
C ALA A 54 -10.59 2.53 -8.99
N ARG A 55 -9.38 2.12 -9.40
CA ARG A 55 -8.86 2.33 -10.76
C ARG A 55 -9.78 1.73 -11.82
N HIS A 56 -10.15 2.47 -12.86
CA HIS A 56 -10.91 1.86 -13.97
C HIS A 56 -10.06 0.86 -14.77
N SER A 57 -8.80 1.23 -15.05
CA SER A 57 -7.89 0.40 -15.83
C SER A 57 -7.39 -0.83 -15.04
N PRO A 58 -7.10 -1.93 -15.74
CA PRO A 58 -6.60 -3.15 -15.09
C PRO A 58 -5.12 -3.00 -14.70
N ILE A 59 -4.85 -3.16 -13.40
CA ILE A 59 -3.49 -3.36 -12.89
C ILE A 59 -3.12 -4.83 -13.09
N LYS A 60 -2.05 -5.06 -13.84
CA LYS A 60 -1.50 -6.38 -14.18
C LYS A 60 -0.51 -6.89 -13.14
N LYS A 61 0.03 -6.02 -12.28
CA LYS A 61 0.97 -6.43 -11.23
C LYS A 61 0.90 -5.46 -10.06
N LEU A 62 0.82 -5.99 -8.84
CA LEU A 62 1.00 -5.24 -7.59
C LEU A 62 2.30 -5.70 -6.94
N ILE A 63 3.17 -4.75 -6.64
CA ILE A 63 4.41 -4.96 -5.90
C ILE A 63 4.32 -4.16 -4.61
N ILE A 64 4.41 -4.85 -3.48
CA ILE A 64 4.52 -4.24 -2.16
C ILE A 64 5.98 -4.27 -1.72
N ILE A 65 6.50 -3.12 -1.29
CA ILE A 65 7.86 -2.94 -0.77
C ILE A 65 7.77 -2.52 0.69
N ASP A 66 8.35 -3.31 1.60
CA ASP A 66 8.46 -2.93 3.00
C ASP A 66 9.65 -3.64 3.68
N LYS A 67 10.43 -2.91 4.49
CA LYS A 67 11.61 -3.48 5.17
C LYS A 67 11.23 -4.41 6.33
N SER A 68 10.01 -4.29 6.85
CA SER A 68 9.55 -4.96 8.06
C SER A 68 9.34 -6.47 7.84
N PRO A 69 10.00 -7.35 8.61
CA PRO A 69 9.73 -8.78 8.56
C PRO A 69 8.31 -9.13 9.00
N VAL A 70 7.69 -8.27 9.81
CA VAL A 70 6.29 -8.40 10.23
C VAL A 70 5.36 -8.16 9.04
N ALA A 71 5.64 -7.15 8.22
CA ALA A 71 4.88 -6.88 7.00
C ALA A 71 4.99 -8.05 6.02
N LYS A 72 6.19 -8.60 5.85
CA LYS A 72 6.40 -9.82 5.05
C LYS A 72 5.51 -10.96 5.53
N TYR A 73 5.59 -11.28 6.82
CA TYR A 73 4.79 -12.35 7.41
C TYR A 73 3.28 -12.13 7.20
N PHE A 74 2.80 -10.90 7.39
CA PHE A 74 1.41 -10.57 7.15
C PHE A 74 1.00 -10.82 5.69
N TRP A 75 1.76 -10.29 4.71
CA TRP A 75 1.41 -10.38 3.30
C TRP A 75 1.51 -11.80 2.74
N GLU A 76 2.44 -12.62 3.25
CA GLU A 76 2.49 -14.06 2.95
C GLU A 76 1.20 -14.76 3.42
N LYS A 77 0.78 -14.52 4.67
CA LYS A 77 -0.47 -15.08 5.20
C LYS A 77 -1.72 -14.52 4.54
N PHE A 78 -1.71 -13.26 4.16
CA PHE A 78 -2.79 -12.66 3.39
C PHE A 78 -2.91 -13.34 2.02
N SER A 79 -1.80 -13.61 1.33
CA SER A 79 -1.81 -14.36 0.07
C SER A 79 -2.35 -15.78 0.24
N GLU A 80 -2.02 -16.48 1.33
CA GLU A 80 -2.59 -17.80 1.65
C GLU A 80 -4.11 -17.73 1.84
N ILE A 81 -4.61 -16.70 2.54
CA ILE A 81 -6.05 -16.45 2.72
C ILE A 81 -6.72 -16.23 1.37
N MET A 82 -6.13 -15.40 0.50
CA MET A 82 -6.68 -15.12 -0.84
C MET A 82 -6.66 -16.36 -1.74
N ASP A 83 -5.65 -17.22 -1.64
CA ASP A 83 -5.58 -18.49 -2.36
C ASP A 83 -6.69 -19.45 -1.94
N GLU A 84 -6.98 -19.56 -0.64
CA GLU A 84 -8.08 -20.38 -0.11
C GLU A 84 -9.44 -19.89 -0.63
N VAL A 85 -9.67 -18.57 -0.56
CA VAL A 85 -10.92 -17.94 -0.97
C VAL A 85 -11.14 -18.05 -2.48
N ASN A 86 -10.09 -18.14 -3.29
CA ASN A 86 -10.20 -18.29 -4.74
C ASN A 86 -10.47 -19.73 -5.24
N GLN A 87 -10.64 -20.73 -4.36
CA GLN A 87 -10.87 -22.13 -4.75
C GLN A 87 -12.33 -22.43 -5.16
N PRO A 88 -12.67 -22.55 -6.45
CA PRO A 88 -14.07 -22.50 -6.92
C PRO A 88 -14.96 -23.63 -6.38
N LYS A 89 -14.40 -24.83 -6.20
CA LYS A 89 -15.14 -26.03 -5.81
C LYS A 89 -15.63 -26.01 -4.35
N LEU A 90 -14.92 -25.33 -3.46
CA LEU A 90 -15.27 -25.26 -2.05
C LEU A 90 -16.40 -24.25 -1.79
N TRP A 91 -16.42 -23.14 -2.54
CA TRP A 91 -17.30 -22.01 -2.22
C TRP A 91 -18.70 -22.11 -2.80
N HIS A 92 -18.88 -22.74 -3.97
CA HIS A 92 -20.23 -22.99 -4.49
C HIS A 92 -21.06 -23.85 -3.52
N LEU A 93 -20.46 -24.88 -2.94
CA LEU A 93 -21.14 -25.77 -1.98
C LEU A 93 -21.44 -25.08 -0.64
N ARG A 94 -20.49 -24.28 -0.12
CA ARG A 94 -20.68 -23.54 1.13
C ARG A 94 -21.67 -22.40 0.99
N ALA A 95 -21.63 -21.65 -0.11
CA ALA A 95 -22.57 -20.57 -0.40
C ALA A 95 -24.01 -21.09 -0.52
N LEU A 96 -24.20 -22.24 -1.20
CA LEU A 96 -25.48 -22.93 -1.27
C LEU A 96 -25.97 -23.38 0.12
N ALA A 97 -25.09 -23.94 0.96
CA ALA A 97 -25.43 -24.38 2.31
C ALA A 97 -25.84 -23.22 3.24
N HIS A 98 -25.40 -22.00 2.97
CA HIS A 98 -25.73 -20.81 3.76
C HIS A 98 -26.75 -19.87 3.11
N HIS A 99 -27.27 -20.21 1.92
CA HIS A 99 -28.16 -19.36 1.13
C HIS A 99 -27.62 -17.94 0.90
N ARG A 100 -26.30 -17.80 0.67
CA ARG A 100 -25.64 -16.51 0.42
C ARG A 100 -25.05 -16.45 -0.99
N PRO A 101 -24.96 -15.26 -1.62
CA PRO A 101 -24.13 -15.07 -2.80
C PRO A 101 -22.67 -15.45 -2.52
N VAL A 102 -22.01 -16.13 -3.47
CA VAL A 102 -20.65 -16.66 -3.31
C VAL A 102 -19.66 -15.55 -2.94
N LEU A 103 -19.69 -14.41 -3.64
CA LEU A 103 -18.77 -13.28 -3.41
C LEU A 103 -18.97 -12.63 -2.04
N GLN A 104 -20.23 -12.48 -1.59
CA GLN A 104 -20.52 -11.99 -0.24
C GLN A 104 -19.92 -12.91 0.82
N TYR A 105 -20.13 -14.23 0.69
CA TYR A 105 -19.61 -15.20 1.65
C TYR A 105 -18.07 -15.25 1.64
N GLN A 106 -17.45 -15.16 0.46
CA GLN A 106 -15.99 -15.07 0.32
C GLN A 106 -15.42 -13.84 1.03
N ARG A 107 -16.08 -12.66 0.90
CA ARG A 107 -15.70 -11.43 1.61
C ARG A 107 -15.73 -11.61 3.13
N GLU A 108 -16.80 -12.18 3.67
CA GLU A 108 -16.95 -12.42 5.11
C GLU A 108 -15.83 -13.31 5.66
N ILE A 109 -15.44 -14.35 4.91
CA ILE A 109 -14.34 -15.24 5.27
C ILE A 109 -12.98 -14.52 5.24
N VAL A 110 -12.74 -13.67 4.23
CA VAL A 110 -11.52 -12.85 4.19
C VAL A 110 -11.45 -11.98 5.43
N ILE A 111 -12.53 -11.27 5.77
CA ILE A 111 -12.60 -10.40 6.95
C ILE A 111 -12.29 -11.21 8.21
N GLU A 112 -12.97 -12.34 8.43
CA GLU A 112 -12.77 -13.20 9.61
C GLU A 112 -11.31 -13.67 9.73
N LYS A 113 -10.72 -14.16 8.63
CA LYS A 113 -9.34 -14.68 8.62
C LYS A 113 -8.31 -13.58 8.81
N VAL A 114 -8.52 -12.40 8.23
CA VAL A 114 -7.65 -11.24 8.44
C VAL A 114 -7.74 -10.78 9.89
N GLU A 115 -8.93 -10.64 10.47
CA GLU A 115 -9.09 -10.29 11.89
C GLU A 115 -8.39 -11.31 12.80
N LYS A 116 -8.47 -12.60 12.48
CA LYS A 116 -7.76 -13.66 13.22
C LYS A 116 -6.25 -13.54 13.05
N LEU A 117 -5.76 -13.26 11.84
CA LEU A 117 -4.34 -13.05 11.57
C LEU A 117 -3.80 -11.86 12.37
N LEU A 118 -4.54 -10.74 12.43
CA LEU A 118 -4.14 -9.55 13.20
C LEU A 118 -4.05 -9.80 14.71
N LYS A 119 -4.74 -10.84 15.22
CA LYS A 119 -4.64 -11.32 16.61
C LYS A 119 -3.49 -12.31 16.82
N ASP A 120 -2.70 -12.63 15.80
CA ASP A 120 -1.47 -13.42 15.95
C ASP A 120 -0.47 -12.65 16.82
N LYS A 121 0.10 -13.32 17.83
CA LYS A 121 1.06 -12.70 18.74
C LYS A 121 2.25 -12.09 18.02
N ARG A 122 2.64 -12.61 16.85
CA ARG A 122 3.71 -12.05 16.01
C ARG A 122 3.35 -10.66 15.44
N LEU A 123 2.06 -10.39 15.25
CA LEU A 123 1.55 -9.13 14.71
C LEU A 123 1.06 -8.16 15.79
N ILE A 124 0.61 -8.68 16.94
CA ILE A 124 0.11 -7.85 18.05
C ILE A 124 1.17 -6.85 18.56
N TRP A 125 2.43 -7.26 18.67
CA TRP A 125 3.50 -6.36 19.12
C TRP A 125 3.87 -5.28 18.09
N ALA A 126 3.43 -5.45 16.84
CA ALA A 126 3.69 -4.55 15.73
C ALA A 126 2.53 -3.57 15.45
N ASN A 127 1.31 -3.95 15.80
CA ASN A 127 0.11 -3.12 15.67
C ASN A 127 -0.09 -2.31 16.95
N PHE A 128 0.32 -1.03 16.94
CA PHE A 128 -0.10 0.05 17.86
C PHE A 128 -0.37 -0.32 19.35
N TRP A 129 0.54 0.09 20.24
CA TRP A 129 0.32 0.38 21.68
C TRP A 129 -0.27 -0.71 22.58
N GLY A 130 -0.29 -1.98 22.16
CA GLY A 130 -0.78 -3.06 23.01
C GLY A 130 -2.27 -2.94 23.36
N GLU A 131 -3.02 -2.08 22.67
CA GLU A 131 -4.44 -1.91 22.91
C GLU A 131 -5.28 -2.82 21.99
N PRO A 132 -6.31 -3.51 22.51
CA PRO A 132 -7.32 -4.21 21.72
C PRO A 132 -8.05 -3.33 20.69
N SER A 133 -7.91 -2.00 20.79
CA SER A 133 -8.47 -1.00 19.88
C SER A 133 -7.84 -1.02 18.48
N ALA A 134 -6.73 -1.74 18.27
CA ALA A 134 -6.06 -1.87 16.99
C ALA A 134 -6.94 -2.45 15.86
N LEU A 135 -8.03 -3.17 16.17
CA LEU A 135 -8.98 -3.67 15.16
C LEU A 135 -9.93 -2.58 14.65
N ARG A 136 -10.15 -1.51 15.42
CA ARG A 136 -11.15 -0.49 15.07
C ARG A 136 -10.77 0.27 13.79
N PRO A 137 -9.52 0.73 13.58
CA PRO A 137 -9.12 1.32 12.30
C PRO A 137 -9.32 0.35 11.12
N PHE A 138 -9.03 -0.94 11.30
CA PHE A 138 -9.25 -1.96 10.26
C PHE A 138 -10.73 -2.13 9.93
N GLN A 139 -11.58 -2.19 10.95
CA GLN A 139 -13.02 -2.28 10.74
C GLN A 139 -13.54 -1.02 10.03
N LEU A 140 -13.08 0.16 10.43
CA LEU A 140 -13.45 1.41 9.75
C LEU A 140 -13.05 1.38 8.27
N GLU A 141 -11.83 0.98 7.92
CA GLU A 141 -11.39 0.89 6.52
C GLU A 141 -12.12 -0.21 5.72
N PHE A 142 -12.52 -1.32 6.36
CA PHE A 142 -13.23 -2.41 5.69
C PHE A 142 -14.70 -2.07 5.40
N TYR A 143 -15.33 -1.32 6.29
CA TYR A 143 -16.72 -0.91 6.15
C TYR A 143 -16.89 0.46 5.50
N ASP A 144 -15.80 1.15 5.16
CA ASP A 144 -15.86 2.40 4.42
C ASP A 144 -16.32 2.16 2.97
N GLY A 145 -17.07 3.11 2.41
CA GLY A 145 -17.60 3.09 1.04
C GLY A 145 -16.52 3.04 -0.05
N VAL A 146 -15.27 3.26 0.33
CA VAL A 146 -14.10 3.29 -0.56
C VAL A 146 -13.24 2.03 -0.47
N SER A 147 -13.63 1.09 0.40
CA SER A 147 -12.94 -0.19 0.58
C SER A 147 -13.02 -1.07 -0.67
N TRP A 148 -11.98 -1.86 -0.91
CA TRP A 148 -12.01 -2.94 -1.88
C TRP A 148 -12.95 -4.09 -1.47
N LEU A 149 -13.34 -4.15 -0.20
CA LEU A 149 -14.33 -5.09 0.34
C LEU A 149 -15.78 -4.60 0.21
N PHE A 150 -15.99 -3.32 -0.14
CA PHE A 150 -17.29 -2.67 -0.09
C PHE A 150 -18.32 -3.34 -1.02
N ASP A 151 -17.94 -3.65 -2.26
CA ASP A 151 -18.80 -4.25 -3.27
C ASP A 151 -18.14 -5.44 -3.99
N ASP A 152 -18.98 -6.21 -4.69
CA ASP A 152 -18.57 -7.44 -5.39
C ASP A 152 -17.58 -7.16 -6.53
N GLN A 153 -17.73 -6.06 -7.25
CA GLN A 153 -16.88 -5.73 -8.41
C GLN A 153 -15.45 -5.40 -7.97
N ARG A 154 -15.32 -4.56 -6.93
CA ARG A 154 -14.03 -4.21 -6.32
C ARG A 154 -13.35 -5.43 -5.72
N PHE A 155 -14.12 -6.24 -5.00
CA PHE A 155 -13.59 -7.45 -4.37
C PHE A 155 -13.10 -8.44 -5.42
N GLU A 156 -13.89 -8.70 -6.46
CA GLU A 156 -13.51 -9.61 -7.55
C GLU A 156 -12.23 -9.16 -8.24
N LYS A 157 -12.07 -7.84 -8.44
CA LYS A 157 -10.85 -7.26 -9.02
C LYS A 157 -9.60 -7.62 -8.20
N ILE A 158 -9.69 -7.54 -6.87
CA ILE A 158 -8.59 -7.93 -5.98
C ILE A 158 -8.40 -9.44 -5.95
N CYS A 159 -9.48 -10.23 -5.84
CA CYS A 159 -9.41 -11.70 -5.92
C CYS A 159 -8.67 -12.16 -7.17
N ARG A 160 -8.95 -11.55 -8.34
CA ARG A 160 -8.30 -11.86 -9.61
C ARG A 160 -6.80 -11.57 -9.59
N LEU A 161 -6.38 -10.50 -8.92
CA LEU A 161 -4.95 -10.16 -8.77
C LEU A 161 -4.18 -11.29 -8.05
N PHE A 162 -4.73 -11.82 -6.96
CA PHE A 162 -4.11 -12.93 -6.23
C PHE A 162 -4.23 -14.27 -6.97
N LYS A 163 -5.41 -14.57 -7.54
CA LYS A 163 -5.67 -15.80 -8.29
C LYS A 163 -4.72 -15.96 -9.48
N GLU A 164 -4.43 -14.88 -10.18
CA GLU A 164 -3.54 -14.85 -11.34
C GLU A 164 -2.05 -14.70 -10.95
N LYS A 165 -1.71 -14.77 -9.65
CA LYS A 165 -0.34 -14.63 -9.14
C LYS A 165 0.34 -13.32 -9.57
N ARG A 166 -0.44 -12.24 -9.57
CA ARG A 166 0.00 -10.88 -9.95
C ARG A 166 0.40 -10.01 -8.75
N PHE A 167 0.52 -10.62 -7.57
CA PHE A 167 0.96 -9.98 -6.32
C PHE A 167 2.39 -10.42 -5.99
N GLU A 168 3.24 -9.46 -5.63
CA GLU A 168 4.58 -9.71 -5.08
C GLU A 168 4.82 -8.86 -3.83
N PHE A 169 5.49 -9.45 -2.85
CA PHE A 169 6.03 -8.73 -1.70
C PHE A 169 7.55 -8.80 -1.75
N HIS A 170 8.21 -7.65 -1.59
CA HIS A 170 9.66 -7.53 -1.51
C HIS A 170 10.05 -6.91 -0.18
N GLN A 171 10.89 -7.63 0.58
CA GLN A 171 11.43 -7.11 1.83
C GLN A 171 12.62 -6.17 1.53
N ALA A 172 12.32 -4.92 1.21
CA ALA A 172 13.28 -3.93 0.73
C ALA A 172 12.98 -2.53 1.32
N SER A 173 13.95 -1.62 1.22
CA SER A 173 13.82 -0.24 1.70
C SER A 173 13.95 0.75 0.56
N PHE A 174 13.08 1.76 0.51
CA PHE A 174 13.25 2.88 -0.42
C PHE A 174 14.51 3.71 -0.13
N THR A 175 15.16 3.54 1.03
CA THR A 175 16.48 4.12 1.34
C THR A 175 17.65 3.19 0.99
N GLU A 176 17.40 2.09 0.27
CA GLU A 176 18.43 1.14 -0.15
C GLU A 176 18.38 0.95 -1.68
N PRO A 177 19.11 1.77 -2.46
CA PRO A 177 19.03 1.79 -3.93
C PRO A 177 19.22 0.42 -4.60
N ASN A 178 20.14 -0.40 -4.08
CA ASN A 178 20.39 -1.75 -4.61
C ASN A 178 19.16 -2.65 -4.44
N SER A 179 18.46 -2.58 -3.30
CA SER A 179 17.25 -3.37 -3.06
C SER A 179 16.13 -2.95 -4.02
N ILE A 180 16.03 -1.65 -4.33
CA ILE A 180 15.05 -1.12 -5.28
C ILE A 180 15.39 -1.53 -6.72
N ALA A 181 16.67 -1.58 -7.09
CA ALA A 181 17.10 -2.11 -8.39
C ALA A 181 16.68 -3.58 -8.57
N GLU A 182 16.82 -4.41 -7.53
CA GLU A 182 16.37 -5.81 -7.55
C GLU A 182 14.85 -5.92 -7.74
N VAL A 183 14.06 -5.08 -7.05
CA VAL A 183 12.60 -5.04 -7.24
C VAL A 183 12.24 -4.68 -8.68
N ILE A 184 12.90 -3.68 -9.26
CA ILE A 184 12.64 -3.26 -10.65
C ILE A 184 12.96 -4.37 -11.64
N HIS A 185 14.00 -5.18 -11.39
CA HIS A 185 14.32 -6.33 -12.22
C HIS A 185 13.21 -7.40 -12.22
N SER A 186 12.31 -7.41 -11.23
CA SER A 186 11.13 -8.28 -11.23
C SER A 186 10.02 -7.81 -12.19
N ILE A 187 10.08 -6.57 -12.68
CA ILE A 187 9.07 -6.00 -13.59
C ILE A 187 9.41 -6.40 -15.04
N PRO A 188 8.49 -7.08 -15.76
CA PRO A 188 8.69 -7.39 -17.17
C PRO A 188 8.93 -6.12 -17.99
N ARG A 189 9.82 -6.18 -19.00
CA ARG A 189 10.28 -5.01 -19.76
C ARG A 189 9.17 -4.28 -20.51
N GLU A 190 8.08 -4.97 -20.83
CA GLU A 190 6.90 -4.44 -21.50
C GLU A 190 5.90 -3.76 -20.56
N MET A 191 6.13 -3.82 -19.25
CA MET A 191 5.28 -3.20 -18.24
C MET A 191 5.90 -1.92 -17.70
N THR A 192 5.05 -0.94 -17.43
CA THR A 192 5.42 0.32 -16.78
C THR A 192 4.56 0.56 -15.55
N VAL A 193 5.08 1.36 -14.63
CA VAL A 193 4.41 1.75 -13.39
C VAL A 193 3.33 2.79 -13.69
N ASP A 194 2.08 2.44 -13.37
CA ASP A 194 0.93 3.34 -13.44
C ASP A 194 0.83 4.18 -12.15
N MET A 195 0.99 3.52 -11.00
CA MET A 195 0.82 4.12 -9.68
C MET A 195 1.98 3.76 -8.76
N LEU A 196 2.47 4.75 -8.02
CA LEU A 196 3.47 4.60 -6.97
C LEU A 196 2.92 5.18 -5.67
N TYR A 197 2.71 4.34 -4.65
CA TYR A 197 2.27 4.78 -3.33
C TYR A 197 3.42 4.79 -2.32
N LEU A 198 3.81 5.98 -1.86
CA LEU A 198 4.95 6.19 -0.97
C LEU A 198 4.55 6.46 0.48
N SER A 199 3.25 6.65 0.75
CA SER A 199 2.75 7.09 2.07
C SER A 199 3.57 8.28 2.59
N ASN A 200 3.99 8.25 3.86
CA ASN A 200 4.84 9.25 4.49
C ASN A 200 6.33 8.88 4.56
N ILE A 201 6.85 8.01 3.69
CA ILE A 201 8.28 7.61 3.72
C ILE A 201 9.21 8.84 3.74
N ARG A 202 8.82 9.90 3.05
CA ARG A 202 9.55 11.18 3.00
C ARG A 202 9.91 11.70 4.39
N GLU A 203 9.02 11.55 5.37
CA GLU A 203 9.20 12.09 6.72
C GLU A 203 10.23 11.31 7.53
N TYR A 204 10.56 10.08 7.13
CA TYR A 204 11.53 9.23 7.81
C TYR A 204 12.92 9.31 7.19
N ALA A 205 13.09 9.95 6.03
CA ALA A 205 14.39 10.23 5.43
C ALA A 205 14.95 11.55 5.98
N THR A 206 15.05 11.68 7.31
CA THR A 206 15.39 12.95 7.99
C THR A 206 16.87 13.29 7.96
N LYS A 207 17.74 12.28 7.85
CA LYS A 207 19.18 12.50 7.70
C LYS A 207 19.52 12.72 6.24
N GLU A 208 20.45 13.63 5.97
CA GLU A 208 20.93 13.92 4.61
C GLU A 208 21.34 12.65 3.84
N GLU A 209 22.08 11.74 4.48
CA GLU A 209 22.46 10.46 3.87
C GLU A 209 21.26 9.56 3.51
N GLU A 210 20.23 9.51 4.37
CA GLU A 210 19.03 8.71 4.12
C GLU A 210 18.18 9.35 3.02
N HIS A 211 18.14 10.68 2.97
CA HIS A 211 17.50 11.45 1.91
C HIS A 211 18.18 11.20 0.56
N ASP A 212 19.51 11.28 0.48
CA ASP A 212 20.25 11.05 -0.76
C ASP A 212 20.06 9.63 -1.29
N LYS A 213 20.08 8.64 -0.39
CA LYS A 213 19.77 7.25 -0.72
C LYS A 213 18.33 7.10 -1.22
N PHE A 214 17.37 7.77 -0.57
CA PHE A 214 15.98 7.75 -1.01
C PHE A 214 15.82 8.36 -2.41
N VAL A 215 16.43 9.52 -2.67
CA VAL A 215 16.45 10.16 -3.99
C VAL A 215 17.10 9.25 -5.03
N ALA A 216 18.22 8.60 -4.71
CA ALA A 216 18.86 7.63 -5.60
C ALA A 216 17.92 6.47 -5.96
N SER A 217 17.17 5.92 -5.00
CA SER A 217 16.15 4.91 -5.26
C SER A 217 15.02 5.42 -6.17
N LEU A 218 14.59 6.67 -6.02
CA LEU A 218 13.60 7.27 -6.91
C LEU A 218 14.13 7.41 -8.35
N TYR A 219 15.41 7.76 -8.52
CA TYR A 219 16.05 7.76 -9.84
C TYR A 219 16.09 6.38 -10.48
N ILE A 220 16.27 5.32 -9.68
CA ILE A 220 16.20 3.93 -10.16
C ILE A 220 14.76 3.59 -10.56
N LEU A 221 13.75 3.90 -9.72
CA LEU A 221 12.31 3.71 -10.03
C LEU A 221 11.86 4.42 -11.31
N LYS A 222 12.41 5.60 -11.59
CA LYS A 222 12.13 6.35 -12.82
C LYS A 222 12.29 5.51 -14.09
N THR A 223 13.17 4.51 -14.10
CA THR A 223 13.44 3.66 -15.28
C THR A 223 12.25 2.81 -15.71
N VAL A 224 11.29 2.56 -14.82
CA VAL A 224 10.04 1.82 -15.10
C VAL A 224 8.79 2.69 -15.00
N CYS A 225 8.94 3.95 -14.60
CA CYS A 225 7.85 4.93 -14.59
C CYS A 225 7.70 5.62 -15.95
N THR A 226 6.49 6.09 -16.25
CA THR A 226 6.24 6.99 -17.37
C THR A 226 6.15 8.43 -16.87
N ASN A 227 6.10 9.39 -17.80
CA ASN A 227 5.82 10.79 -17.47
C ASN A 227 4.42 11.00 -16.86
N ASN A 228 3.55 9.99 -16.87
CA ASN A 228 2.20 10.05 -16.35
C ASN A 228 1.95 9.04 -15.20
N THR A 229 3.01 8.45 -14.65
CA THR A 229 2.91 7.70 -13.39
C THR A 229 2.33 8.61 -12.31
N TYR A 230 1.30 8.14 -11.63
CA TYR A 230 0.69 8.82 -10.49
C TYR A 230 1.44 8.46 -9.22
N VAL A 231 2.02 9.46 -8.58
CA VAL A 231 2.65 9.29 -7.27
C VAL A 231 1.66 9.73 -6.21
N ILE A 232 1.42 8.83 -5.25
CA ILE A 232 0.54 9.04 -4.11
C ILE A 232 1.42 9.06 -2.87
N ASP A 233 1.56 10.22 -2.27
CA ASP A 233 2.32 10.44 -1.05
C ASP A 233 1.49 11.25 -0.05
N THR A 234 2.05 11.47 1.13
CA THR A 234 1.47 12.38 2.10
C THR A 234 2.36 13.56 2.39
N LEU A 235 1.72 14.66 2.76
CA LEU A 235 2.36 15.85 3.27
C LEU A 235 1.88 16.13 4.70
N PRO A 236 2.75 16.66 5.57
CA PRO A 236 2.32 17.27 6.82
C PRO A 236 1.27 18.35 6.54
N ARG A 237 0.23 18.44 7.36
CA ARG A 237 -0.78 19.48 7.22
C ARG A 237 -0.21 20.87 7.54
N GLU A 238 -0.48 21.87 6.69
CA GLU A 238 -0.15 23.28 6.96
C GLU A 238 -0.77 23.72 8.30
N GLY A 239 0.05 24.19 9.23
CA GLY A 239 -0.38 24.69 10.55
C GLY A 239 -0.55 23.62 11.64
N GLY A 240 -0.19 22.36 11.39
CA GLY A 240 -0.20 21.30 12.41
C GLY A 240 0.90 21.48 13.44
N ILE A 241 0.57 22.00 14.63
CA ILE A 241 1.57 22.36 15.66
C ILE A 241 2.09 21.14 16.47
N SER A 242 1.53 19.93 16.39
CA SER A 242 1.96 18.90 17.37
C SER A 242 1.69 17.42 17.08
N SER A 243 1.30 16.99 15.88
CA SER A 243 1.09 15.55 15.63
C SER A 243 1.73 15.07 14.33
N PRO A 244 2.71 14.15 14.39
CA PRO A 244 3.34 13.52 13.21
C PRO A 244 2.39 12.56 12.45
N LEU A 245 1.07 12.64 12.69
CA LEU A 245 0.07 11.74 12.13
C LEU A 245 -1.10 12.49 11.45
N ASP A 246 -1.08 13.82 11.40
CA ASP A 246 -2.07 14.61 10.64
C ASP A 246 -1.58 14.81 9.20
N LEU A 247 -1.76 13.76 8.41
CA LEU A 247 -1.25 13.62 7.05
C LEU A 247 -2.35 13.81 6.02
N ARG A 248 -2.08 14.64 5.00
CA ARG A 248 -2.96 14.81 3.84
C ARG A 248 -2.39 14.06 2.65
N GLN A 249 -3.20 13.18 2.05
CA GLN A 249 -2.82 12.54 0.79
C GLN A 249 -2.74 13.55 -0.35
N ARG A 250 -1.71 13.38 -1.18
CA ARG A 250 -1.47 14.13 -2.40
C ARG A 250 -1.32 13.13 -3.56
N ILE A 251 -1.91 13.47 -4.70
CA ILE A 251 -1.66 12.80 -5.97
C ILE A 251 -0.87 13.78 -6.85
N THR A 252 0.34 13.40 -7.23
CA THR A 252 1.15 14.13 -8.20
C THR A 252 1.12 13.36 -9.52
N LYS A 253 0.56 13.99 -10.56
CA LYS A 253 0.73 13.52 -11.93
C LYS A 253 2.10 13.98 -12.41
N ASN A 254 2.88 13.07 -12.98
CA ASN A 254 4.27 13.25 -13.42
C ASN A 254 5.32 13.01 -12.34
N PHE A 255 5.96 11.85 -12.47
CA PHE A 255 7.06 11.40 -11.60
C PHE A 255 8.23 12.40 -11.56
N LEU A 256 8.51 13.11 -12.66
CA LEU A 256 9.61 14.08 -12.72
C LEU A 256 9.35 15.32 -11.85
N ILE A 257 8.08 15.75 -11.77
CA ILE A 257 7.69 16.87 -10.89
C ILE A 257 7.95 16.47 -9.45
N MET A 258 7.46 15.29 -9.06
CA MET A 258 7.72 14.73 -7.74
C MET A 258 9.23 14.61 -7.45
N LEU A 259 10.01 14.00 -8.36
CA LEU A 259 11.45 13.84 -8.18
C LEU A 259 12.18 15.18 -8.00
N SER A 260 11.74 16.21 -8.72
CA SER A 260 12.27 17.57 -8.61
C SER A 260 11.91 18.20 -7.25
N ASP A 261 10.67 18.03 -6.78
CA ASP A 261 10.26 18.47 -5.44
C ASP A 261 11.17 17.85 -4.36
N PHE A 262 11.45 16.54 -4.45
CA PHE A 262 12.34 15.84 -3.51
C PHE A 262 13.78 16.35 -3.58
N ALA A 263 14.33 16.55 -4.79
CA ALA A 263 15.70 17.02 -4.96
C ALA A 263 15.93 18.47 -4.49
N LEU A 264 14.88 19.31 -4.50
CA LEU A 264 14.98 20.72 -4.07
C LEU A 264 14.97 20.89 -2.55
N LEU A 265 14.34 19.97 -1.82
CA LEU A 265 14.22 20.07 -0.36
C LEU A 265 15.56 19.89 0.36
N SER A 266 16.45 19.06 -0.18
CA SER A 266 17.80 18.91 0.38
C SER A 266 18.62 20.21 0.34
N GLN A 267 18.25 21.17 -0.51
CA GLN A 267 18.97 22.44 -0.66
C GLN A 267 18.43 23.56 0.23
N THR A 268 17.21 23.44 0.76
CA THR A 268 16.48 24.60 1.32
C THR A 268 16.24 24.55 2.82
N GLN A 269 16.52 23.45 3.50
CA GLN A 269 16.25 23.33 4.94
C GLN A 269 17.46 22.89 5.75
N PRO A 270 18.24 23.84 6.30
CA PRO A 270 19.18 23.53 7.36
C PRO A 270 18.38 23.26 8.64
N GLY A 271 18.17 21.98 8.94
CA GLY A 271 17.73 21.50 10.25
C GLY A 271 16.27 21.75 10.60
N TYR A 272 15.39 20.83 10.20
CA TYR A 272 14.32 20.44 11.12
C TYR A 272 14.96 19.59 12.22
N GLY A 273 15.42 20.28 13.27
CA GLY A 273 15.67 19.65 14.56
C GLY A 273 14.35 19.16 15.12
N TYR A 274 14.10 17.86 15.00
CA TYR A 274 13.21 17.11 15.87
C TYR A 274 14.02 16.49 16.99
#